data_AF-A0A955GC99-F1
#
_entry.id   AF-A0A955GC99-F1
#
_cell.length_a   1.000
_cell.length_b   1.000
_cell.length_c   1.000
_cell.angle_alpha   90.00
_cell.angle_beta   90.00
_cell.angle_gamma   90.00
#
_symmetry.space_group_name_H-M   'P 1'
#
loop_
_entity.id
_entity.type
_entity.pdbx_description
1 polymer ?
#
loop_
_entity_poly.entity_id
_entity_poly.type
_entity_poly.pdbx_seq_one_letter_code
_entity_poly.pdbx_strand_id
1 'polypeptide(L)'
;MWIRLVTIANYIPTIFAAGQDCGQNTNFLGIFPPWYKYLEFTEGCRVNINFSSNPQDIFKIGLAFIDILLRLGGLVALGYIIYGGFKFITSQGEPEGIKDAKTTIMNALIGVVIVTLASGIVVYIAGRF
;
A
#
# COMPACT_ATOMS: atom_id res chain seq x y z
N MET A 1 -13.50 40.30 8.32
CA MET A 1 -12.11 39.78 8.36
C MET A 1 -11.97 38.43 9.08
N TRP A 2 -13.06 37.71 9.40
CA TRP A 2 -13.03 36.46 10.19
C TRP A 2 -13.30 35.16 9.39
N ILE A 3 -13.68 35.27 8.10
CA ILE A 3 -14.06 34.11 7.26
C ILE A 3 -12.87 33.39 6.61
N ARG A 4 -11.66 33.97 6.61
CA ARG A 4 -10.47 33.35 6.01
C ARG A 4 -9.68 32.43 6.94
N LEU A 5 -9.99 32.39 8.24
CA LEU A 5 -9.30 31.50 9.19
C LEU A 5 -9.84 30.06 9.15
N VAL A 6 -11.12 29.85 8.82
CA VAL A 6 -11.74 28.51 8.73
C VAL A 6 -11.19 27.71 7.54
N THR A 7 -10.81 28.38 6.45
CA THR A 7 -10.26 27.73 5.25
C THR A 7 -8.84 27.17 5.43
N ILE A 8 -8.08 27.63 6.43
CA ILE A 8 -6.69 27.17 6.66
C ILE A 8 -6.65 25.95 7.60
N ALA A 9 -7.71 25.74 8.41
CA ALA A 9 -7.84 24.58 9.29
C ALA A 9 -8.02 23.24 8.52
N ASN A 10 -8.40 23.29 7.25
CA ASN A 10 -8.54 22.10 6.38
C ASN A 10 -7.22 21.63 5.75
N TYR A 11 -6.08 22.26 6.09
CA TYR A 11 -4.75 21.89 5.58
C TYR A 11 -3.75 21.57 6.70
N ILE A 12 -4.25 21.11 7.85
CA ILE A 12 -3.41 20.57 8.92
C ILE A 12 -3.30 19.05 8.68
N PRO A 13 -2.09 18.48 8.54
CA PRO A 13 -1.94 17.03 8.45
C PRO A 13 -2.57 16.38 9.70
N THR A 14 -3.47 15.45 9.44
CA THR A 14 -4.50 14.88 10.34
C THR A 14 -3.96 13.95 11.42
N ILE A 15 -2.72 14.15 11.89
CA ILE A 15 -2.05 13.21 12.80
C ILE A 15 -2.55 13.25 14.25
N PHE A 16 -3.34 14.26 14.68
CA PHE A 16 -3.70 14.44 16.10
C PHE A 16 -5.11 14.97 16.44
N ALA A 17 -6.07 15.08 15.51
CA ALA A 17 -7.42 15.56 15.83
C ALA A 17 -8.43 14.41 16.01
N ALA A 18 -8.97 14.27 17.22
CA ALA A 18 -10.03 13.31 17.60
C ALA A 18 -11.44 13.76 17.18
N GLY A 19 -11.59 14.17 15.92
CA GLY A 19 -12.88 14.58 15.37
C GLY A 19 -12.79 14.67 13.86
N GLN A 20 -12.94 13.54 13.19
CA GLN A 20 -13.08 13.52 11.74
C GLN A 20 -14.27 12.66 11.35
N ASP A 21 -15.11 13.23 10.49
CA ASP A 21 -16.07 12.52 9.70
C ASP A 21 -15.41 11.31 9.02
N CYS A 22 -16.20 10.26 8.97
CA CYS A 22 -15.81 8.89 8.70
C CYS A 22 -15.51 8.75 7.21
N GLY A 23 -14.27 9.05 6.85
CA GLY A 23 -13.89 9.23 5.45
C GLY A 23 -12.54 9.91 5.28
N GLN A 24 -11.93 10.39 6.37
CA GLN A 24 -10.54 10.82 6.32
C GLN A 24 -9.66 9.59 6.39
N ASN A 25 -8.85 9.42 5.34
CA ASN A 25 -7.87 8.37 5.14
C ASN A 25 -6.84 8.37 6.29
N THR A 26 -7.21 7.76 7.42
CA THR A 26 -6.30 7.50 8.53
C THR A 26 -5.43 6.32 8.11
N ASN A 27 -4.43 6.62 7.28
CA ASN A 27 -3.39 5.65 6.95
C ASN A 27 -2.77 5.18 8.27
N PHE A 28 -2.76 3.87 8.51
CA PHE A 28 -2.01 3.27 9.60
C PHE A 28 -0.54 3.67 9.45
N LEU A 29 0.01 4.37 10.45
CA LEU A 29 1.35 4.97 10.42
C LEU A 29 1.59 6.01 9.31
N GLY A 30 0.56 6.62 8.73
CA GLY A 30 0.69 7.61 7.65
C GLY A 30 1.05 7.03 6.27
N ILE A 31 1.56 5.80 6.23
CA ILE A 31 2.08 5.15 5.01
C ILE A 31 1.13 4.05 4.52
N PHE A 32 0.42 3.35 5.41
CA PHE A 32 -0.38 2.19 5.05
C PHE A 32 -1.87 2.55 4.94
N PRO A 33 -2.51 2.39 3.78
CA PRO A 33 -3.94 2.64 3.64
C PRO A 33 -4.75 1.66 4.52
N PRO A 34 -5.94 2.07 5.00
CA PRO A 34 -6.80 1.17 5.77
C PRO A 34 -7.47 0.11 4.88
N TRP A 35 -7.78 -1.05 5.45
CA TRP A 35 -8.44 -2.17 4.75
C TRP A 35 -9.85 -1.83 4.22
N TYR A 36 -10.48 -0.78 4.75
CA TYR A 36 -11.82 -0.33 4.36
C TYR A 36 -11.82 0.85 3.37
N LYS A 37 -10.66 1.22 2.81
CA LYS A 37 -10.48 2.41 1.95
C LYS A 37 -11.45 2.50 0.77
N TYR A 38 -11.89 1.37 0.23
CA TYR A 38 -12.78 1.31 -0.94
C TYR A 38 -14.25 1.03 -0.58
N LEU A 39 -14.63 1.06 0.70
CA LEU A 39 -16.00 0.82 1.16
C LEU A 39 -16.78 2.14 1.28
N GLU A 40 -18.09 2.07 1.04
CA GLU A 40 -18.98 3.22 1.15
C GLU A 40 -19.38 3.45 2.62
N PHE A 41 -19.30 4.71 3.06
CA PHE A 41 -19.62 5.12 4.42
C PHE A 41 -20.97 5.85 4.43
N THR A 42 -21.86 5.44 5.34
CA THR A 42 -23.09 6.20 5.65
C THR A 42 -22.78 7.27 6.71
N GLU A 43 -23.56 8.35 6.72
CA GLU A 43 -23.49 9.40 7.76
C GLU A 43 -23.61 8.77 9.16
N GLY A 44 -22.47 8.54 9.82
CA GLY A 44 -22.40 7.87 11.12
C GLY A 44 -21.27 6.86 11.39
N CYS A 45 -20.16 6.86 10.63
CA CYS A 45 -18.98 6.01 10.93
C CYS A 45 -19.27 4.52 10.94
N ARG A 46 -20.23 4.09 10.14
CA ARG A 46 -20.57 2.69 9.98
C ARG A 46 -20.26 2.26 8.57
N VAL A 47 -19.39 1.27 8.46
CA VAL A 47 -19.11 0.58 7.21
C VAL A 47 -20.37 -0.21 6.85
N ASN A 48 -20.96 0.07 5.69
CA ASN A 48 -22.07 -0.72 5.17
C ASN A 48 -21.49 -1.86 4.33
N ILE A 49 -21.45 -3.07 4.87
CA ILE A 49 -20.95 -4.26 4.17
C ILE A 49 -22.13 -5.20 3.96
N ASN A 50 -22.60 -5.33 2.72
CA ASN A 50 -23.76 -6.17 2.41
C ASN A 50 -23.37 -7.32 1.50
N PHE A 51 -22.85 -8.38 2.13
CA PHE A 51 -22.38 -9.60 1.47
C PHE A 51 -23.49 -10.40 0.76
N SER A 52 -24.77 -10.05 0.97
CA SER A 52 -25.90 -10.82 0.46
C SER A 52 -26.39 -10.40 -0.93
N SER A 53 -26.07 -9.19 -1.40
CA SER A 53 -26.61 -8.66 -2.67
C SER A 53 -25.55 -8.08 -3.60
N ASN A 54 -24.34 -7.79 -3.10
CA ASN A 54 -23.28 -7.21 -3.91
C ASN A 54 -21.95 -7.96 -3.71
N PRO A 55 -21.62 -8.95 -4.57
CA PRO A 55 -20.33 -9.64 -4.49
C PRO A 55 -19.14 -8.69 -4.68
N GLN A 56 -19.35 -7.49 -5.22
CA GLN A 56 -18.30 -6.48 -5.44
C GLN A 56 -17.68 -5.97 -4.14
N ASP A 57 -18.38 -6.03 -3.01
CA ASP A 57 -17.85 -5.53 -1.72
C ASP A 57 -16.68 -6.39 -1.22
N ILE A 58 -16.73 -7.71 -1.44
CA ILE A 58 -15.60 -8.62 -1.16
C ILE A 58 -14.39 -8.26 -2.03
N PHE A 59 -14.63 -7.98 -3.32
CA PHE A 59 -13.54 -7.61 -4.22
C PHE A 59 -12.92 -6.26 -3.83
N LYS A 60 -13.72 -5.25 -3.44
CA LYS A 60 -13.23 -3.96 -2.94
C LYS A 60 -12.31 -4.11 -1.73
N ILE A 61 -12.66 -5.00 -0.80
CA ILE A 61 -11.82 -5.33 0.37
C ILE A 61 -10.51 -5.99 -0.09
N GLY A 62 -10.58 -6.95 -1.00
CA GLY A 62 -9.40 -7.59 -1.58
C GLY A 62 -8.46 -6.60 -2.27
N LEU A 63 -9.00 -5.65 -3.03
CA LEU A 63 -8.24 -4.57 -3.65
C LEU A 63 -7.54 -3.69 -2.61
N ALA A 64 -8.18 -3.39 -1.48
CA ALA A 64 -7.55 -2.65 -0.38
C ALA A 64 -6.35 -3.40 0.21
N PHE A 65 -6.48 -4.71 0.45
CA PHE A 65 -5.38 -5.53 0.94
C PHE A 65 -4.21 -5.57 -0.03
N ILE A 66 -4.49 -5.66 -1.33
CA ILE A 66 -3.47 -5.67 -2.37
C ILE A 66 -2.73 -4.32 -2.41
N ASP A 67 -3.42 -3.18 -2.33
CA ASP A 67 -2.78 -1.84 -2.27
C ASP A 67 -1.84 -1.70 -1.05
N ILE A 68 -2.22 -2.26 0.10
CA ILE A 68 -1.37 -2.33 1.30
C ILE A 68 -0.12 -3.20 1.03
N LEU A 69 -0.31 -4.38 0.44
CA LEU A 69 0.78 -5.29 0.10
C LEU A 69 1.74 -4.71 -0.94
N LEU A 70 1.26 -3.93 -1.91
CA LEU A 70 2.11 -3.25 -2.88
C LEU A 70 3.00 -2.20 -2.21
N ARG A 71 2.45 -1.40 -1.29
CA ARG A 71 3.24 -0.41 -0.53
C ARG A 71 4.27 -1.07 0.37
N LEU A 72 3.88 -2.13 1.08
CA LEU A 72 4.79 -2.92 1.91
C LEU A 72 5.86 -3.61 1.04
N GLY A 73 5.45 -4.18 -0.09
CA GLY A 73 6.31 -4.87 -1.04
C GLY A 73 7.36 -3.95 -1.65
N GLY A 74 7.02 -2.69 -1.95
CA GLY A 74 7.99 -1.69 -2.40
C GLY A 74 9.08 -1.41 -1.36
N LEU A 75 8.70 -1.29 -0.08
CA LEU A 75 9.65 -1.08 1.02
C LEU A 75 10.56 -2.30 1.22
N VAL A 76 9.98 -3.50 1.18
CA VAL A 76 10.71 -4.77 1.34
C VAL A 76 11.66 -5.00 0.16
N ALA A 77 11.23 -4.71 -1.07
CA ALA A 77 12.06 -4.82 -2.27
C ALA A 77 13.31 -3.95 -2.18
N LEU A 78 13.19 -2.72 -1.69
CA LEU A 78 14.34 -1.84 -1.43
C LEU A 78 15.32 -2.48 -0.43
N GLY A 79 14.81 -3.08 0.64
CA GLY A 79 15.63 -3.79 1.63
C GLY A 79 16.39 -4.99 1.04
N TYR A 80 15.73 -5.79 0.19
CA TYR A 80 16.36 -6.93 -0.48
C TYR A 80 17.45 -6.51 -1.48
N ILE A 81 17.27 -5.39 -2.18
CA ILE A 81 18.30 -4.84 -3.09
C ILE A 81 19.56 -4.47 -2.29
N ILE A 82 19.38 -3.79 -1.16
CA ILE A 82 20.50 -3.39 -0.29
C ILE A 82 21.22 -4.63 0.25
N TYR A 83 20.48 -5.59 0.79
CA TYR A 83 21.05 -6.83 1.33
C TYR A 83 21.78 -7.66 0.26
N GLY A 84 21.19 -7.80 -0.93
CA GLY A 84 21.80 -8.49 -2.06
C GLY A 84 23.07 -7.79 -2.57
N GLY A 85 23.08 -6.46 -2.57
CA GLY A 85 24.25 -5.65 -2.92
C GLY A 85 25.40 -5.82 -1.94
N PHE A 86 25.13 -5.77 -0.63
CA PHE A 86 26.14 -6.02 0.41
C PHE A 86 26.70 -7.44 0.35
N LYS A 87 25.84 -8.45 0.13
CA LYS A 87 26.28 -9.83 -0.06
C LYS A 87 27.17 -9.98 -1.30
N PHE A 88 26.85 -9.30 -2.40
CA PHE A 88 27.66 -9.34 -3.63
C PHE A 88 29.07 -8.76 -3.41
N ILE A 89 29.18 -7.64 -2.70
CA ILE A 89 30.47 -6.98 -2.41
C ILE A 89 31.31 -7.80 -1.42
N THR A 90 30.67 -8.42 -0.41
CA THR A 90 31.37 -9.13 0.67
C THR A 90 31.91 -10.50 0.23
N SER A 91 31.38 -11.10 -0.85
CA SER A 91 31.76 -12.45 -1.31
C SER A 91 33.18 -12.59 -1.87
N GLN A 92 34.00 -11.52 -1.93
CA GLN A 92 35.47 -11.52 -2.15
C GLN A 92 36.03 -12.41 -3.29
N GLY A 93 35.20 -12.87 -4.23
CA GLY A 93 35.61 -13.73 -5.34
C GLY A 93 35.37 -15.23 -5.15
N GLU A 94 34.73 -15.68 -4.06
CA GLU A 94 34.31 -17.07 -3.92
C GLU A 94 33.16 -17.37 -4.89
N PRO A 95 33.29 -18.35 -5.80
CA PRO A 95 32.30 -18.60 -6.85
C PRO A 95 30.92 -18.96 -6.29
N GLU A 96 30.89 -19.57 -5.11
CA GLU A 96 29.66 -19.95 -4.40
C GLU A 96 28.93 -18.72 -3.85
N GLY A 97 29.64 -17.81 -3.18
CA GLY A 97 29.09 -16.56 -2.68
C GLY A 97 28.60 -15.61 -3.79
N ILE A 98 29.25 -15.61 -4.95
CA ILE A 98 28.83 -14.84 -6.13
C ILE A 98 27.55 -15.45 -6.74
N LYS A 99 27.47 -16.78 -6.82
CA LYS A 99 26.29 -17.48 -7.37
C LYS A 99 25.06 -17.24 -6.50
N ASP A 100 25.23 -17.31 -5.19
CA ASP A 100 24.17 -17.04 -4.22
C ASP A 100 23.71 -15.57 -4.20
N ALA A 101 24.64 -14.63 -4.37
CA ALA A 101 24.28 -13.22 -4.50
C ALA A 101 23.46 -12.98 -5.77
N LYS A 102 23.83 -13.62 -6.89
CA LYS A 102 23.08 -13.53 -8.15
C LYS A 102 21.68 -14.12 -8.05
N THR A 103 21.49 -15.28 -7.42
CA THR A 103 20.15 -15.87 -7.23
C THR A 103 19.28 -15.00 -6.33
N THR A 104 19.87 -14.41 -5.28
CA THR A 104 19.17 -13.47 -4.39
C THR A 104 18.68 -12.23 -5.17
N ILE A 105 19.54 -11.64 -6.01
CA ILE A 105 19.18 -10.48 -6.84
C ILE A 105 18.11 -10.84 -7.89
N MET A 106 18.21 -12.02 -8.53
CA MET A 106 17.21 -12.49 -9.48
C MET A 106 15.85 -12.70 -8.82
N ASN A 107 15.82 -13.26 -7.61
CA ASN A 107 14.58 -13.42 -6.85
C ASN A 107 13.96 -12.07 -6.45
N ALA A 108 14.80 -11.10 -6.06
CA ALA A 108 14.34 -9.74 -5.76
C ALA A 108 13.75 -9.06 -7.02
N LEU A 109 14.39 -9.22 -8.18
CA LEU A 109 13.92 -8.67 -9.45
C LEU A 109 12.57 -9.26 -9.86
N ILE A 110 12.40 -10.59 -9.71
CA ILE A 110 11.13 -11.27 -9.98
C ILE A 110 10.02 -10.69 -9.09
N GLY A 111 10.30 -10.45 -7.81
CA GLY A 111 9.36 -9.80 -6.88
C GLY A 111 8.93 -8.40 -7.36
N VAL A 112 9.87 -7.57 -7.80
CA VAL A 112 9.58 -6.23 -8.35
C VAL A 112 8.70 -6.31 -9.60
N VAL A 113 8.98 -7.26 -10.50
CA VAL A 113 8.18 -7.47 -11.71
C VAL A 113 6.75 -7.89 -11.34
N ILE A 114 6.58 -8.82 -10.41
CA ILE A 114 5.25 -9.27 -9.95
C ILE A 114 4.45 -8.10 -9.35
N VAL A 115 5.07 -7.29 -8.48
CA VAL A 115 4.41 -6.11 -7.88
C VAL A 115 3.98 -5.12 -8.96
N THR A 116 4.84 -4.87 -9.95
CA THR A 116 4.52 -3.98 -11.08
C THR A 116 3.34 -4.50 -11.89
N LEU A 117 3.31 -5.80 -12.21
CA LEU A 117 2.19 -6.42 -12.94
C LEU A 117 0.90 -6.43 -12.11
N ALA A 118 0.99 -6.72 -10.81
CA ALA A 118 -0.15 -6.69 -9.90
C ALA A 118 -0.80 -5.30 -9.85
N SER A 119 0.01 -4.23 -9.83
CA SER A 119 -0.51 -2.86 -9.85
C SER A 119 -1.38 -2.57 -11.09
N GLY A 120 -0.96 -3.05 -12.25
CA GLY A 120 -1.71 -2.88 -13.50
C GLY A 120 -3.05 -3.60 -13.48
N ILE A 121 -3.09 -4.82 -12.93
CA ILE A 121 -4.31 -5.60 -12.78
C ILE A 121 -5.29 -4.91 -11.82
N VAL A 122 -4.80 -4.38 -10.69
CA VAL A 122 -5.64 -3.67 -9.71
C VAL A 122 -6.29 -2.45 -10.33
N VAL A 123 -5.53 -1.62 -11.06
CA VAL A 123 -6.07 -0.42 -11.73
C VAL A 123 -7.08 -0.80 -12.81
N TYR A 124 -6.83 -1.89 -13.55
CA TYR A 124 -7.74 -2.38 -14.57
C TYR A 124 -9.08 -2.86 -13.98
N ILE A 125 -9.05 -3.59 -12.87
CA ILE A 125 -10.27 -4.05 -12.19
C ILE A 125 -10.99 -2.88 -11.51
N ALA A 126 -10.24 -1.96 -10.87
CA ALA A 126 -10.80 -0.80 -10.20
C ALA A 126 -11.48 0.18 -11.17
N GLY A 127 -10.95 0.35 -12.39
CA GLY A 127 -11.54 1.22 -13.41
C GLY A 127 -12.72 0.60 -14.17
N ARG A 128 -13.06 -0.67 -13.91
CA ARG A 128 -14.18 -1.38 -14.53
C ARG A 128 -15.51 -1.15 -13.80
N PHE A 129 -15.47 -0.59 -12.59
CA PHE A 129 -16.62 -0.23 -11.74
C PHE A 129 -16.71 1.28 -11.58
#